data_AF-A0A2L1J6X3-F1
#
_entry.id   AF-A0A2L1J6X3-F1
#
_cell.length_a   1.000
_cell.length_b   1.000
_cell.length_c   1.000
_cell.angle_alpha   90.00
_cell.angle_beta   90.00
_cell.angle_gamma   90.00
#
_symmetry.space_group_name_H-M   'P 1'
#
loop_
_entity.id
_entity.type
_entity.pdbx_description
1 polymer ?
#
loop_
_entity_poly.entity_id
_entity_poly.type
_entity_poly.pdbx_seq_one_letter_code
_entity_poly.pdbx_strand_id
1 'polypeptide(L)'
;MRDTPYTLFMRFQTPDPGIAPREQAPMLAQEQAWAREHACRHRFSWIEVLVPPLCFGPVLPGIAFLLGLLLYRSLFAPGLDIDRIVGASFGWLALATLLFMAGWGLRNFLRDTRDPTKRYWRSMPEQGLAELEHHRLVSGTSLWSSDYDPDCNTLMQWTNGKLECVQHSGVTQWVLAKTTAGHWLVLKEEYAGNFNYGRVGKMPTPDKHMQPCQALTFAFAPGTNLCLGRRFSGAPMPLVDTPYWLSADELKRLVEVAHHWAFLPPDRYAVVNDQDAEWVQRLADKAQASVGPRPDETGLQSANQ
;
A
#
# COMPACT_ATOMS: atom_id res chain seq x y z
N MET A 1 12.52 20.68 2.86
CA MET A 1 11.37 20.42 1.97
C MET A 1 10.54 19.33 2.62
N ARG A 2 9.21 19.47 2.70
CA ARG A 2 8.35 18.35 3.13
C ARG A 2 8.31 17.32 2.01
N ASP A 3 8.46 16.05 2.35
CA ASP A 3 8.33 14.98 1.37
C ASP A 3 6.90 15.00 0.79
N THR A 4 6.81 14.82 -0.52
CA THR A 4 5.52 14.66 -1.20
C THR A 4 4.96 13.26 -0.93
N PRO A 5 3.65 13.04 -1.06
CA PRO A 5 3.08 11.70 -0.91
C PRO A 5 3.75 10.66 -1.82
N TYR A 6 4.07 11.05 -3.05
CA TYR A 6 4.78 10.20 -4.01
C TYR A 6 6.19 9.82 -3.51
N THR A 7 6.95 10.76 -2.98
CA THR A 7 8.33 10.46 -2.52
C THR A 7 8.33 9.55 -1.29
N LEU A 8 7.38 9.74 -0.37
CA LEU A 8 7.21 8.84 0.78
C LEU A 8 6.82 7.42 0.30
N PHE A 9 5.93 7.32 -0.69
CA PHE A 9 5.46 6.03 -1.21
C PHE A 9 6.57 5.26 -1.91
N MET A 10 7.38 5.97 -2.71
CA MET A 10 8.56 5.39 -3.33
C MET A 10 9.58 4.94 -2.29
N ARG A 11 9.78 5.72 -1.22
CA ARG A 11 10.69 5.36 -0.13
C ARG A 11 10.23 4.10 0.60
N PHE A 12 8.95 3.97 0.91
CA PHE A 12 8.38 2.78 1.56
C PHE A 12 8.58 1.49 0.76
N GLN A 13 8.55 1.58 -0.57
CA GLN A 13 8.75 0.44 -1.47
C GLN A 13 10.22 0.19 -1.84
N THR A 14 11.14 1.06 -1.45
CA THR A 14 12.57 0.94 -1.73
C THR A 14 13.26 0.33 -0.51
N PRO A 15 14.24 -0.58 -0.69
CA PRO A 15 15.05 -1.05 0.42
C PRO A 15 15.74 0.10 1.16
N ASP A 16 15.60 0.14 2.49
CA ASP A 16 16.16 1.17 3.36
C ASP A 16 17.23 0.55 4.29
N PRO A 17 18.50 1.01 4.22
CA PRO A 17 19.56 0.51 5.10
C PRO A 17 19.34 0.86 6.58
N GLY A 18 18.42 1.76 6.90
CA GLY A 18 18.01 2.07 8.28
C GLY A 18 17.10 1.01 8.91
N ILE A 19 16.59 0.05 8.13
CA ILE A 19 15.83 -1.08 8.67
C ILE A 19 16.80 -2.05 9.33
N ALA A 20 16.54 -2.36 10.60
CA ALA A 20 17.34 -3.34 11.34
C ALA A 20 17.24 -4.73 10.69
N PRO A 21 18.33 -5.52 10.66
CA PRO A 21 18.28 -6.88 10.13
C PRO A 21 17.24 -7.73 10.85
N ARG A 22 16.39 -8.40 10.09
CA ARG A 22 15.42 -9.39 10.57
C ARG A 22 15.87 -10.81 10.19
N GLU A 23 15.26 -11.81 10.82
CA GLU A 23 15.46 -13.20 10.42
C GLU A 23 15.03 -13.38 8.96
N GLN A 24 15.81 -14.09 8.16
CA GLN A 24 15.46 -14.40 6.77
C GLN A 24 14.97 -15.84 6.66
N ALA A 25 13.87 -16.04 5.96
CA ALA A 25 13.30 -17.35 5.70
C ALA A 25 12.76 -17.46 4.26
N PRO A 26 12.61 -18.67 3.71
CA PRO A 26 11.93 -18.86 2.44
C PRO A 26 10.50 -18.30 2.47
N MET A 27 10.09 -17.71 1.37
CA MET A 27 8.72 -17.26 1.13
C MET A 27 7.77 -18.45 1.04
N LEU A 28 6.59 -18.31 1.62
CA LEU A 28 5.46 -19.17 1.32
C LEU A 28 4.87 -18.83 -0.06
N ALA A 29 4.09 -19.73 -0.65
CA ALA A 29 3.50 -19.52 -1.97
C ALA A 29 2.67 -18.22 -2.07
N GLN A 30 1.91 -17.90 -1.02
CA GLN A 30 1.14 -16.67 -0.93
C GLN A 30 2.03 -15.42 -0.90
N GLU A 31 3.11 -15.45 -0.11
CA GLU A 31 4.06 -14.34 0.01
C GLU A 31 4.81 -14.12 -1.31
N GLN A 32 5.19 -15.20 -2.00
CA GLN A 32 5.80 -15.12 -3.32
C GLN A 32 4.83 -14.54 -4.37
N ALA A 33 3.55 -14.90 -4.29
CA ALA A 33 2.54 -14.31 -5.17
C ALA A 33 2.37 -12.81 -4.92
N TRP A 34 2.34 -12.38 -3.65
CA TRP A 34 2.33 -10.96 -3.30
C TRP A 34 3.59 -10.24 -3.77
N ALA A 35 4.77 -10.84 -3.59
CA ALA A 35 6.02 -10.28 -4.09
C ALA A 35 5.98 -10.06 -5.61
N ARG A 36 5.43 -11.01 -6.37
CA ARG A 36 5.24 -10.87 -7.83
C ARG A 36 4.23 -9.79 -8.19
N GLU A 37 3.13 -9.68 -7.44
CA GLU A 37 2.13 -8.62 -7.63
C GLU A 37 2.73 -7.23 -7.42
N HIS A 38 3.49 -7.03 -6.34
CA HIS A 38 4.24 -5.79 -6.11
C HIS A 38 5.26 -5.54 -7.22
N ALA A 39 6.00 -6.56 -7.64
CA ALA A 39 6.97 -6.43 -8.73
C ALA A 39 6.33 -6.03 -10.06
N CYS A 40 5.12 -6.50 -10.36
CA CYS A 40 4.36 -6.13 -11.55
C CYS A 40 4.13 -4.61 -11.64
N ARG A 41 3.89 -3.93 -10.51
CA ARG A 41 3.68 -2.47 -10.45
C ARG A 41 4.95 -1.67 -10.74
N HIS A 42 6.13 -2.28 -10.60
CA HIS A 42 7.42 -1.64 -10.85
C HIS A 42 8.05 -2.05 -12.18
N ARG A 43 7.33 -2.79 -13.04
CA ARG A 43 7.85 -3.18 -14.35
C ARG A 43 8.06 -1.96 -15.24
N PHE A 44 9.05 -2.07 -16.11
CA PHE A 44 9.28 -1.10 -17.16
C PHE A 44 8.19 -1.25 -18.24
N SER A 45 7.58 -0.15 -18.65
CA SER A 45 6.55 -0.12 -19.69
C SER A 45 7.01 0.74 -20.87
N TRP A 46 7.25 0.12 -22.02
CA TRP A 46 7.52 0.85 -23.25
C TRP A 46 6.34 1.72 -23.67
N ILE A 47 5.11 1.34 -23.31
CA ILE A 47 3.91 2.14 -23.59
C ILE A 47 4.01 3.47 -22.84
N GLU A 48 4.32 3.45 -21.54
CA GLU A 48 4.50 4.68 -20.75
C GLU A 48 5.63 5.56 -21.28
N VAL A 49 6.71 4.95 -21.79
CA VAL A 49 7.84 5.69 -22.34
C VAL A 49 7.53 6.28 -23.72
N LEU A 50 6.80 5.57 -24.59
CA LEU A 50 6.62 5.96 -25.98
C LEU A 50 5.36 6.79 -26.24
N VAL A 51 4.31 6.68 -25.42
CA VAL A 51 3.07 7.44 -25.62
C VAL A 51 3.29 8.96 -25.51
N PRO A 52 3.92 9.52 -24.46
CA PRO A 52 4.14 10.96 -24.37
C PRO A 52 4.87 11.55 -25.58
N PRO A 53 6.02 11.02 -26.02
CA PRO A 53 6.74 11.58 -27.14
C PRO A 53 5.96 11.33 -28.46
N LEU A 54 5.15 10.27 -28.60
CA LEU A 54 4.28 10.13 -29.79
C LEU A 54 3.18 11.20 -29.85
N CYS A 55 2.59 11.58 -28.72
CA CYS A 55 1.56 12.62 -28.66
C CYS A 55 2.14 14.03 -28.83
N PHE A 56 3.28 14.31 -28.23
CA PHE A 56 3.82 15.67 -28.12
C PHE A 56 5.06 15.91 -28.97
N GLY A 57 5.81 14.87 -29.32
CA GLY A 57 7.06 14.94 -30.08
C GLY A 57 6.92 15.56 -31.46
N PRO A 58 5.84 15.33 -32.24
CA PRO A 58 5.62 16.03 -33.51
C PRO A 58 5.33 17.54 -33.36
N VAL A 59 4.86 17.97 -32.19
CA VAL A 59 4.37 19.33 -31.97
C VAL A 59 5.40 20.20 -31.25
N LEU A 60 6.08 19.65 -30.22
CA LEU A 60 6.99 20.39 -29.35
C LEU A 60 8.18 21.03 -30.08
N PRO A 61 8.92 20.34 -30.98
CA PRO A 61 10.01 20.96 -31.74
C PRO A 61 9.52 22.10 -32.62
N GLY A 62 8.33 21.95 -33.25
CA GLY A 62 7.72 23.01 -34.06
C GLY A 62 7.34 24.24 -33.24
N ILE A 63 6.69 24.04 -32.08
CA ILE A 63 6.35 25.13 -31.15
C ILE A 63 7.63 25.83 -30.65
N ALA A 64 8.62 25.07 -30.20
CA ALA A 64 9.88 25.62 -29.69
C ALA A 64 10.61 26.43 -30.78
N PHE A 65 10.63 25.93 -32.01
CA PHE A 65 11.21 26.62 -33.16
C PHE A 65 10.48 27.93 -33.46
N LEU A 66 9.14 27.91 -33.53
CA LEU A 66 8.34 29.12 -33.75
C LEU A 66 8.52 30.16 -32.64
N LEU A 67 8.49 29.75 -31.37
CA LEU A 67 8.74 30.63 -30.23
C LEU A 67 10.15 31.24 -30.29
N GLY A 68 11.16 30.44 -30.65
CA GLY A 68 12.52 30.91 -30.86
C GLY A 68 12.62 31.96 -31.97
N LEU A 69 11.95 31.76 -33.10
CA LEU A 69 11.90 32.72 -34.20
C LEU A 69 11.17 34.01 -33.82
N LEU A 70 10.06 33.92 -33.08
CA LEU A 70 9.33 35.09 -32.59
C LEU A 70 10.18 35.92 -31.62
N LEU A 71 10.89 35.27 -30.70
CA LEU A 71 11.80 35.91 -29.76
C LEU A 71 13.00 36.55 -30.48
N TYR A 72 13.58 35.85 -31.46
CA TYR A 72 14.67 36.40 -32.26
C TYR A 72 14.24 37.62 -33.08
N ARG A 73 13.05 37.55 -33.70
CA ARG A 73 12.46 38.67 -34.44
C ARG A 73 12.26 39.89 -33.55
N SER A 74 11.73 39.70 -32.34
CA SER A 74 11.44 40.82 -31.43
C SER A 74 12.69 41.49 -30.87
N LEU A 75 13.75 40.72 -30.62
CA LEU A 75 14.97 41.22 -29.99
C LEU A 75 16.03 41.72 -30.97
N PHE A 76 16.14 41.10 -32.16
CA PHE A 76 17.29 41.29 -33.04
C PHE A 76 16.94 41.62 -34.49
N ALA A 77 15.81 41.15 -35.01
CA ALA A 77 15.51 41.25 -36.45
C ALA A 77 14.01 41.47 -36.75
N PRO A 78 13.47 42.70 -36.61
CA PRO A 78 12.03 42.96 -36.73
C PRO A 78 11.40 42.59 -38.10
N GLY A 79 12.21 42.64 -39.16
CA GLY A 79 11.82 42.32 -40.54
C GLY A 79 11.97 40.85 -40.94
N LEU A 80 12.23 39.94 -40.00
CA LEU A 80 12.38 38.51 -40.29
C LEU A 80 11.08 37.92 -40.86
N ASP A 81 11.17 37.32 -42.05
CA ASP A 81 10.09 36.55 -42.68
C ASP A 81 10.05 35.13 -42.10
N ILE A 82 9.15 34.91 -41.15
CA ILE A 82 8.99 33.65 -40.43
C ILE A 82 8.41 32.57 -41.35
N ASP A 83 7.46 32.91 -42.21
CA ASP A 83 6.74 31.94 -43.04
C ASP A 83 7.67 31.25 -44.04
N ARG A 84 8.57 32.04 -44.65
CA ARG A 84 9.61 31.50 -45.55
C ARG A 84 10.59 30.58 -44.83
N ILE A 85 11.01 30.94 -43.61
CA ILE A 85 11.95 30.14 -42.82
C ILE A 85 11.31 28.83 -42.38
N VAL A 86 10.05 28.87 -41.93
CA VAL A 86 9.29 27.67 -41.56
C VAL A 86 9.14 26.73 -42.75
N GLY A 87 8.78 27.24 -43.92
CA GLY A 87 8.66 26.45 -45.15
C GLY A 87 9.97 25.76 -45.56
N ALA A 88 11.12 26.40 -45.35
CA ALA A 88 12.43 25.82 -45.65
C ALA A 88 12.95 24.82 -44.58
N SER A 89 12.33 24.78 -43.39
CA SER A 89 12.85 24.05 -42.22
C SER A 89 12.22 22.68 -41.98
N PHE A 90 11.29 22.23 -42.84
CA PHE A 90 10.51 21.01 -42.60
C PHE A 90 11.37 19.75 -42.39
N GLY A 91 12.41 19.54 -43.21
CA GLY A 91 13.33 18.40 -43.07
C GLY A 91 14.12 18.44 -41.75
N TRP A 92 14.53 19.63 -41.32
CA TRP A 92 15.23 19.83 -40.04
C TRP A 92 14.30 19.61 -38.84
N LEU A 93 13.04 20.01 -38.94
CA LEU A 93 12.02 19.76 -37.92
C LEU A 93 11.72 18.26 -37.78
N ALA A 94 11.68 17.52 -38.90
CA ALA A 94 11.53 16.07 -38.87
C ALA A 94 12.72 15.39 -38.17
N LEU A 95 13.96 15.79 -38.50
CA LEU A 95 15.16 15.27 -37.83
C LEU A 95 15.18 15.62 -36.33
N ALA A 96 14.89 16.87 -35.97
CA ALA A 96 14.82 17.32 -34.58
C ALA A 96 13.78 16.53 -33.79
N THR A 97 12.63 16.24 -34.40
CA THR A 97 11.60 15.37 -33.81
C THR A 97 12.15 13.97 -33.55
N LEU A 98 12.78 13.32 -34.53
CA LEU A 98 13.37 11.99 -34.34
C LEU A 98 14.44 11.96 -33.23
N LEU A 99 15.31 12.96 -33.18
CA LEU A 99 16.33 13.08 -32.14
C LEU A 99 15.72 13.28 -30.75
N PHE A 100 14.65 14.09 -30.65
CA PHE A 100 13.90 14.26 -29.41
C PHE A 100 13.29 12.94 -28.95
N MET A 101 12.62 12.20 -29.84
CA MET A 101 12.03 10.89 -29.54
C MET A 101 13.09 9.89 -29.06
N ALA A 102 14.23 9.81 -29.75
CA ALA A 102 15.32 8.91 -29.42
C ALA A 102 15.95 9.27 -28.06
N GLY A 103 16.23 10.56 -27.84
CA GLY A 103 16.76 11.06 -26.57
C GLY A 103 15.81 10.82 -25.39
N TRP A 104 14.50 11.02 -25.62
CA TRP A 104 13.46 10.73 -24.63
C TRP A 104 13.43 9.24 -24.26
N GLY A 105 13.41 8.35 -25.26
CA GLY A 105 13.41 6.91 -25.05
C GLY A 105 14.65 6.45 -24.28
N LEU A 106 15.84 6.87 -24.71
CA LEU A 106 17.10 6.53 -24.07
C LEU A 106 17.14 7.05 -22.61
N ARG A 107 16.74 8.31 -22.37
CA ARG A 107 16.72 8.89 -21.02
C ARG A 107 15.81 8.08 -20.09
N ASN A 108 14.59 7.77 -20.50
CA ASN A 108 13.64 7.03 -19.65
C ASN A 108 14.08 5.58 -19.43
N PHE A 109 14.61 4.93 -20.46
CA PHE A 109 15.19 3.59 -20.31
C PHE A 109 16.35 3.57 -19.31
N LEU A 110 17.28 4.54 -19.40
CA LEU A 110 18.40 4.65 -18.47
C LEU A 110 17.95 4.99 -17.05
N ARG A 111 16.98 5.91 -16.90
CA ARG A 111 16.38 6.26 -15.61
C ARG A 111 15.80 5.02 -14.94
N ASP A 112 14.93 4.31 -15.63
CA ASP A 112 14.21 3.17 -15.07
C ASP A 112 15.12 1.96 -14.82
N THR A 113 16.16 1.77 -15.65
CA THR A 113 17.15 0.71 -15.42
C THR A 113 18.03 1.00 -14.20
N ARG A 114 18.22 2.28 -13.84
CA ARG A 114 18.99 2.71 -12.67
C ARG A 114 18.12 2.94 -11.43
N ASP A 115 16.80 2.89 -11.55
CA ASP A 115 15.88 3.07 -10.42
C ASP A 115 16.07 1.94 -9.40
N PRO A 116 16.44 2.26 -8.14
CA PRO A 116 16.75 1.25 -7.13
C PRO A 116 15.52 0.40 -6.79
N THR A 117 14.33 1.01 -6.73
CA THR A 117 13.04 0.36 -6.51
C THR A 117 12.76 -0.66 -7.62
N LYS A 118 12.84 -0.23 -8.89
CA LYS A 118 12.57 -1.12 -10.02
C LYS A 118 13.57 -2.28 -10.11
N ARG A 119 14.85 -2.01 -9.83
CA ARG A 119 15.89 -3.06 -9.80
C ARG A 119 15.66 -4.07 -8.69
N TYR A 120 15.32 -3.60 -7.50
CA TYR A 120 15.00 -4.44 -6.35
C TYR A 120 13.83 -5.37 -6.68
N TRP A 121 12.68 -4.79 -7.05
CA TRP A 121 11.46 -5.54 -7.34
C TRP A 121 11.56 -6.46 -8.56
N ARG A 122 12.47 -6.18 -9.51
CA ARG A 122 12.73 -7.10 -10.63
C ARG A 122 13.31 -8.44 -10.18
N SER A 123 14.15 -8.45 -9.15
CA SER A 123 14.89 -9.65 -8.73
C SER A 123 14.32 -10.30 -7.47
N MET A 124 13.74 -9.51 -6.58
CA MET A 124 13.30 -9.96 -5.26
C MET A 124 12.33 -11.18 -5.29
N PRO A 125 11.30 -11.24 -6.15
CA PRO A 125 10.37 -12.38 -6.14
C PRO A 125 11.01 -13.73 -6.50
N GLU A 126 12.11 -13.69 -7.27
CA GLU A 126 12.88 -14.88 -7.67
C GLU A 126 13.88 -15.31 -6.61
N GLN A 127 14.34 -14.38 -5.76
CA GLN A 127 15.17 -14.73 -4.59
C GLN A 127 14.39 -15.59 -3.59
N GLY A 128 13.08 -15.37 -3.47
CA GLY A 128 12.19 -16.21 -2.66
C GLY A 128 12.46 -16.13 -1.17
N LEU A 129 13.04 -15.02 -0.68
CA LEU A 129 13.34 -14.79 0.73
C LEU A 129 12.45 -13.67 1.29
N ALA A 130 11.92 -13.88 2.49
CA ALA A 130 11.23 -12.87 3.27
C ALA A 130 11.95 -12.62 4.60
N GLU A 131 11.82 -11.41 5.11
CA GLU A 131 12.25 -11.04 6.45
C GLU A 131 11.11 -11.26 7.45
N LEU A 132 11.39 -11.93 8.57
CA LEU A 132 10.40 -12.32 9.54
C LEU A 132 10.46 -11.46 10.81
N GLU A 133 9.29 -11.05 11.28
CA GLU A 133 9.12 -10.36 12.54
C GLU A 133 8.13 -11.13 13.42
N HIS A 134 8.60 -11.64 14.54
CA HIS A 134 7.84 -12.53 15.41
C HIS A 134 7.17 -11.79 16.55
N HIS A 135 5.94 -12.18 16.83
CA HIS A 135 5.14 -11.67 17.93
C HIS A 135 4.41 -12.81 18.63
N ARG A 136 4.28 -12.67 19.95
CA ARG A 136 3.45 -13.56 20.77
C ARG A 136 2.25 -12.79 21.28
N LEU A 137 1.07 -13.15 20.79
CA LEU A 137 -0.20 -12.54 21.14
C LEU A 137 -0.78 -13.19 22.40
N VAL A 138 -1.31 -12.38 23.32
CA VAL A 138 -1.89 -12.85 24.59
C VAL A 138 -3.40 -12.66 24.67
N SER A 139 -3.92 -11.61 24.03
CA SER A 139 -5.34 -11.32 23.98
C SER A 139 -5.62 -10.38 22.82
N GLY A 140 -6.87 -10.35 22.36
CA GLY A 140 -7.30 -9.33 21.43
C GLY A 140 -8.79 -9.03 21.51
N THR A 141 -9.16 -7.92 20.87
CA THR A 141 -10.55 -7.48 20.71
C THR A 141 -10.80 -7.27 19.21
N SER A 142 -11.84 -7.88 18.66
CA SER A 142 -12.22 -7.65 17.27
C SER A 142 -13.16 -6.46 17.14
N LEU A 143 -12.97 -5.68 16.08
CA LEU A 143 -13.71 -4.49 15.71
C LEU A 143 -14.07 -4.57 14.22
N TRP A 144 -15.03 -3.78 13.79
CA TRP A 144 -15.50 -3.79 12.41
C TRP A 144 -15.46 -2.39 11.83
N SER A 145 -15.18 -2.28 10.54
CA SER A 145 -15.40 -1.05 9.80
C SER A 145 -16.12 -1.32 8.49
N SER A 146 -16.90 -0.33 8.08
CA SER A 146 -17.53 -0.28 6.77
C SER A 146 -16.95 0.93 6.05
N ASP A 147 -15.84 0.73 5.34
CA ASP A 147 -15.20 1.78 4.56
C ASP A 147 -15.50 1.57 3.08
N TYR A 148 -16.44 2.36 2.60
CA TYR A 148 -16.92 2.30 1.23
C TYR A 148 -16.08 3.26 0.37
N ASP A 149 -15.22 2.68 -0.46
CA ASP A 149 -14.54 3.42 -1.52
C ASP A 149 -15.04 2.91 -2.89
N PRO A 150 -15.84 3.69 -3.63
CA PRO A 150 -16.32 3.29 -4.95
C PRO A 150 -15.21 3.21 -6.00
N ASP A 151 -14.11 3.96 -5.80
CA ASP A 151 -12.98 4.00 -6.71
C ASP A 151 -11.99 2.84 -6.42
N CYS A 152 -12.01 2.29 -5.20
CA CYS A 152 -11.19 1.15 -4.77
C CYS A 152 -12.05 -0.06 -4.37
N ASN A 153 -12.87 -0.57 -5.29
CA ASN A 153 -13.80 -1.67 -5.02
C ASN A 153 -13.24 -3.09 -5.26
N THR A 154 -11.92 -3.23 -5.37
CA THR A 154 -11.26 -4.52 -5.62
C THR A 154 -10.36 -4.92 -4.45
N LEU A 155 -10.33 -6.22 -4.17
CA LEU A 155 -9.50 -6.86 -3.16
C LEU A 155 -8.70 -7.97 -3.83
N MET A 156 -7.40 -8.01 -3.57
CA MET A 156 -6.57 -9.15 -3.96
C MET A 156 -6.63 -10.18 -2.83
N GLN A 157 -7.23 -11.33 -3.11
CA GLN A 157 -7.39 -12.40 -2.14
C GLN A 157 -6.63 -13.64 -2.57
N TRP A 158 -5.96 -14.30 -1.62
CA TRP A 158 -5.33 -15.59 -1.86
C TRP A 158 -6.38 -16.69 -1.76
N THR A 159 -6.64 -17.40 -2.86
CA THR A 159 -7.62 -18.48 -2.91
C THR A 159 -7.13 -19.57 -3.86
N ASN A 160 -7.25 -20.84 -3.46
CA ASN A 160 -6.86 -21.99 -4.29
C ASN A 160 -5.43 -21.92 -4.86
N GLY A 161 -4.48 -21.37 -4.09
CA GLY A 161 -3.08 -21.29 -4.51
C GLY A 161 -2.76 -20.16 -5.50
N LYS A 162 -3.68 -19.22 -5.73
CA LYS A 162 -3.42 -18.03 -6.55
C LYS A 162 -3.97 -16.76 -5.90
N LEU A 163 -3.41 -15.61 -6.28
CA LEU A 163 -4.02 -14.31 -5.99
C LEU A 163 -5.11 -14.02 -7.03
N GLU A 164 -6.32 -13.79 -6.54
CA GLU A 164 -7.48 -13.43 -7.36
C GLU A 164 -7.92 -12.01 -7.04
N CYS A 165 -8.20 -11.23 -8.08
CA CYS A 165 -8.87 -9.95 -7.93
C CYS A 165 -10.37 -10.22 -7.78
N VAL A 166 -10.89 -9.96 -6.58
CA VAL A 166 -12.29 -10.12 -6.23
C VAL A 166 -12.88 -8.78 -5.82
N GLN A 167 -14.20 -8.70 -5.76
CA GLN A 167 -14.86 -7.46 -5.36
C GLN A 167 -14.79 -7.28 -3.84
N HIS A 168 -14.36 -6.10 -3.40
CA HIS A 168 -14.28 -5.75 -1.99
C HIS A 168 -15.69 -5.46 -1.44
N SER A 169 -16.02 -6.01 -0.27
CA SER A 169 -17.34 -5.83 0.36
C SER A 169 -17.53 -4.47 1.04
N GLY A 170 -16.45 -3.70 1.23
CA GLY A 170 -16.40 -2.52 2.10
C GLY A 170 -16.22 -2.87 3.58
N VAL A 171 -16.31 -4.15 3.95
CA VAL A 171 -16.22 -4.61 5.34
C VAL A 171 -14.80 -5.09 5.66
N THR A 172 -14.26 -4.57 6.75
CA THR A 172 -12.98 -4.97 7.32
C THR A 172 -13.16 -5.38 8.77
N GLN A 173 -12.54 -6.48 9.17
CA GLN A 173 -12.34 -6.80 10.59
C GLN A 173 -10.97 -6.31 11.01
N TRP A 174 -10.94 -5.62 12.14
CA TRP A 174 -9.73 -5.19 12.81
C TRP A 174 -9.59 -5.99 14.10
N VAL A 175 -8.38 -6.45 14.42
CA VAL A 175 -8.10 -7.06 15.72
C VAL A 175 -7.05 -6.22 16.42
N LEU A 176 -7.42 -5.63 17.55
CA LEU A 176 -6.48 -5.00 18.47
C LEU A 176 -5.92 -6.09 19.38
N ALA A 177 -4.66 -6.49 19.17
CA ALA A 177 -4.02 -7.57 19.90
C ALA A 177 -2.93 -7.04 20.83
N LYS A 178 -2.91 -7.51 22.08
CA LYS A 178 -1.79 -7.30 22.99
C LYS A 178 -0.76 -8.39 22.82
N THR A 179 0.51 -8.00 22.91
CA THR A 179 1.64 -8.93 22.90
C THR A 179 2.15 -9.22 24.31
N THR A 180 2.93 -10.29 24.47
CA THR A 180 3.65 -10.56 25.74
C THR A 180 4.65 -9.47 26.11
N ALA A 181 5.13 -8.69 25.13
CA ALA A 181 6.03 -7.57 25.35
C ALA A 181 5.30 -6.28 25.79
N GLY A 182 3.97 -6.30 25.90
CA GLY A 182 3.17 -5.13 26.29
C GLY A 182 2.80 -4.20 25.14
N HIS A 183 3.29 -4.44 23.92
CA HIS A 183 2.90 -3.67 22.74
C HIS A 183 1.52 -4.03 22.23
N TRP A 184 0.85 -3.05 21.62
CA TRP A 184 -0.34 -3.24 20.81
C TRP A 184 0.04 -3.54 19.36
N LEU A 185 -0.65 -4.52 18.78
CA LEU A 185 -0.66 -4.81 17.36
C LEU A 185 -2.06 -4.63 16.81
N VAL A 186 -2.16 -4.12 15.59
CA VAL A 186 -3.42 -4.08 14.85
C VAL A 186 -3.33 -5.04 13.69
N LEU A 187 -4.29 -5.95 13.59
CA LEU A 187 -4.41 -6.88 12.47
C LEU A 187 -5.63 -6.49 11.65
N LYS A 188 -5.51 -6.54 10.33
CA LYS A 188 -6.57 -6.19 9.38
C LYS A 188 -6.96 -7.41 8.54
N GLU A 189 -8.24 -7.69 8.40
CA GLU A 189 -8.76 -8.62 7.37
C GLU A 189 -9.85 -7.93 6.55
N GLU A 190 -9.68 -7.94 5.24
CA GLU A 190 -10.66 -7.41 4.30
C GLU A 190 -11.47 -8.55 3.70
N TYR A 191 -12.77 -8.33 3.52
CA TYR A 191 -13.67 -9.37 3.05
C TYR A 191 -14.18 -9.11 1.65
N ALA A 192 -14.19 -10.16 0.83
CA ALA A 192 -14.82 -10.14 -0.48
C ALA A 192 -16.34 -10.09 -0.35
N GLY A 193 -17.01 -9.43 -1.30
CA GLY A 193 -18.46 -9.41 -1.37
C GLY A 193 -18.98 -8.52 -2.48
N ASN A 194 -20.28 -8.66 -2.77
CA ASN A 194 -20.91 -7.91 -3.85
C ASN A 194 -20.92 -6.42 -3.54
N PHE A 195 -20.47 -5.62 -4.50
CA PHE A 195 -20.54 -4.17 -4.50
C PHE A 195 -21.99 -3.71 -4.60
N ASN A 196 -22.36 -2.75 -3.76
CA ASN A 196 -23.61 -2.00 -3.91
C ASN A 196 -23.43 -0.57 -3.37
N TYR A 197 -24.11 0.38 -4.00
CA TYR A 197 -24.18 1.76 -3.53
C TYR A 197 -25.08 1.88 -2.28
N GLY A 198 -24.56 2.47 -1.20
CA GLY A 198 -25.33 2.72 0.04
C GLY A 198 -25.49 1.51 0.95
N ARG A 199 -24.65 0.48 0.79
CA ARG A 199 -24.70 -0.72 1.63
C ARG A 199 -24.31 -0.39 3.07
N VAL A 200 -25.16 -0.75 4.02
CA VAL A 200 -24.74 -0.90 5.42
C VAL A 200 -23.87 -2.14 5.51
N GLY A 201 -22.62 -1.99 5.98
CA GLY A 201 -21.70 -3.09 6.18
C GLY A 201 -22.35 -4.21 6.99
N LYS A 202 -22.22 -5.46 6.51
CA LYS A 202 -22.71 -6.64 7.22
C LYS A 202 -21.52 -7.50 7.59
N MET A 203 -21.41 -7.85 8.87
CA MET A 203 -20.38 -8.79 9.31
C MET A 203 -20.50 -10.10 8.53
N PRO A 204 -19.37 -10.65 8.04
CA PRO A 204 -19.33 -12.02 7.56
C PRO A 204 -19.85 -13.00 8.61
N THR A 205 -20.15 -14.21 8.18
CA THR A 205 -20.50 -15.28 9.11
C THR A 205 -19.32 -15.60 10.05
N PRO A 206 -19.56 -15.99 11.32
CA PRO A 206 -18.50 -16.16 12.32
C PRO A 206 -17.38 -17.11 11.91
N ASP A 207 -17.68 -18.12 11.09
CA ASP A 207 -16.69 -19.07 10.53
C ASP A 207 -15.66 -18.42 9.60
N LYS A 208 -15.97 -17.23 9.07
CA LYS A 208 -15.09 -16.45 8.21
C LYS A 208 -14.29 -15.41 8.96
N HIS A 209 -14.60 -15.14 10.23
CA HIS A 209 -13.89 -14.14 11.01
C HIS A 209 -12.43 -14.57 11.16
N MET A 210 -11.52 -13.59 11.18
CA MET A 210 -10.12 -13.82 11.49
C MET A 210 -10.02 -14.46 12.88
N GLN A 211 -9.33 -15.59 12.98
CA GLN A 211 -9.05 -16.29 14.22
C GLN A 211 -7.53 -16.33 14.46
N PRO A 212 -6.93 -15.28 15.07
CA PRO A 212 -5.51 -15.23 15.31
C PRO A 212 -5.05 -16.36 16.24
N CYS A 213 -3.88 -16.91 15.97
CA CYS A 213 -3.18 -17.80 16.91
C CYS A 213 -2.13 -17.02 17.72
N GLN A 214 -1.71 -17.59 18.84
CA GLN A 214 -0.78 -16.95 19.79
C GLN A 214 0.58 -16.63 19.16
N ALA A 215 1.09 -17.43 18.22
CA ALA A 215 2.32 -17.12 17.51
C ALA A 215 1.97 -16.49 16.15
N LEU A 216 2.29 -15.21 16.02
CA LEU A 216 2.15 -14.43 14.79
C LEU A 216 3.52 -14.09 14.25
N THR A 217 3.72 -14.28 12.95
CA THR A 217 4.89 -13.77 12.24
C THR A 217 4.44 -12.92 11.07
N PHE A 218 4.94 -11.69 10.99
CA PHE A 218 4.84 -10.89 9.76
C PHE A 218 6.00 -11.23 8.84
N ALA A 219 5.69 -11.47 7.57
CA ALA A 219 6.68 -11.65 6.52
C ALA A 219 6.78 -10.36 5.71
N PHE A 220 7.97 -9.78 5.65
CA PHE A 220 8.26 -8.54 4.95
C PHE A 220 9.13 -8.80 3.72
N ALA A 221 8.97 -7.94 2.73
CA ALA A 221 9.92 -7.84 1.62
C ALA A 221 11.29 -7.37 2.16
N PRO A 222 12.40 -8.09 1.89
CA PRO A 222 13.69 -7.83 2.53
C PRO A 222 14.18 -6.38 2.44
N GLY A 223 14.67 -5.84 3.55
CA GLY A 223 15.13 -4.46 3.64
C GLY A 223 14.02 -3.41 3.47
N THR A 224 12.74 -3.79 3.48
CA THR A 224 11.59 -2.86 3.41
C THR A 224 10.63 -3.06 4.59
N ASN A 225 9.64 -2.17 4.73
CA ASN A 225 8.52 -2.34 5.65
C ASN A 225 7.25 -2.87 4.94
N LEU A 226 7.38 -3.34 3.69
CA LEU A 226 6.26 -3.83 2.92
C LEU A 226 5.92 -5.26 3.31
N CYS A 227 4.77 -5.43 3.98
CA CYS A 227 4.26 -6.72 4.42
C CYS A 227 3.79 -7.57 3.24
N LEU A 228 4.31 -8.78 3.11
CA LEU A 228 3.94 -9.78 2.11
C LEU A 228 2.92 -10.79 2.65
N GLY A 229 2.81 -10.93 3.96
CA GLY A 229 1.92 -11.90 4.57
C GLY A 229 2.03 -12.01 6.08
N ARG A 230 1.14 -12.81 6.65
CA ARG A 230 1.08 -13.16 8.08
C ARG A 230 1.03 -14.66 8.21
N ARG A 231 1.79 -15.20 9.16
CA ARG A 231 1.81 -16.62 9.51
C ARG A 231 1.30 -16.77 10.93
N PHE A 232 0.20 -17.49 11.10
CA PHE A 232 -0.33 -17.87 12.41
C PHE A 232 0.06 -19.30 12.73
N SER A 233 0.44 -19.56 13.98
CA SER A 233 0.72 -20.91 14.48
C SER A 233 0.48 -21.03 15.98
N GLY A 234 0.48 -22.26 16.48
CA GLY A 234 0.25 -22.57 17.89
C GLY A 234 -1.23 -22.55 18.27
N ALA A 235 -1.50 -22.34 19.57
CA ALA A 235 -2.86 -22.32 20.09
C ALA A 235 -3.62 -21.07 19.63
N PRO A 236 -4.96 -21.11 19.52
CA PRO A 236 -5.78 -19.93 19.33
C PRO A 236 -5.49 -18.87 20.40
N MET A 237 -5.45 -17.61 19.98
CA MET A 237 -5.37 -16.47 20.89
C MET A 237 -6.75 -16.21 21.50
N PRO A 238 -6.86 -15.91 22.81
CA PRO A 238 -8.10 -15.40 23.38
C PRO A 238 -8.55 -14.12 22.65
N LEU A 239 -9.67 -14.22 21.93
CA LEU A 239 -10.24 -13.11 21.16
C LEU A 239 -11.63 -12.78 21.72
N VAL A 240 -11.87 -11.51 22.03
CA VAL A 240 -13.20 -11.00 22.33
C VAL A 240 -13.82 -10.50 21.04
N ASP A 241 -14.79 -11.24 20.52
CA ASP A 241 -15.55 -10.80 19.35
C ASP A 241 -16.59 -9.77 19.74
N THR A 242 -16.49 -8.57 19.15
CA THR A 242 -17.41 -7.47 19.45
C THR A 242 -18.29 -7.13 18.26
N PRO A 243 -19.52 -6.65 18.50
CA PRO A 243 -20.36 -6.08 17.44
C PRO A 243 -19.95 -4.63 17.08
N TYR A 244 -18.82 -4.12 17.61
CA TYR A 244 -18.46 -2.71 17.54
C TYR A 244 -18.03 -2.30 16.13
N TRP A 245 -18.73 -1.30 15.58
CA TRP A 245 -18.37 -0.65 14.32
C TRP A 245 -17.63 0.66 14.58
N LEU A 246 -16.43 0.78 14.03
CA LEU A 246 -15.60 1.98 14.07
C LEU A 246 -16.32 3.16 13.40
N SER A 247 -16.22 4.33 14.02
CA SER A 247 -16.55 5.59 13.33
C SER A 247 -15.51 5.89 12.24
N ALA A 248 -15.83 6.80 11.31
CA ALA A 248 -14.89 7.22 10.27
C ALA A 248 -13.59 7.80 10.85
N ASP A 249 -13.67 8.60 11.91
CA ASP A 249 -12.50 9.17 12.58
C ASP A 249 -11.67 8.11 13.31
N GLU A 250 -12.33 7.15 13.96
CA GLU A 250 -11.65 6.02 14.62
C GLU A 250 -10.93 5.14 13.60
N LEU A 251 -11.59 4.83 12.47
CA LEU A 251 -11.00 4.08 11.38
C LEU A 251 -9.79 4.80 10.79
N LYS A 252 -9.95 6.08 10.43
CA LYS A 252 -8.87 6.89 9.85
C LYS A 252 -7.66 6.90 10.78
N ARG A 253 -7.88 7.15 12.06
CA ARG A 253 -6.81 7.16 13.06
C ARG A 253 -6.19 5.76 13.24
N LEU A 254 -6.98 4.69 13.23
CA LEU A 254 -6.48 3.32 13.35
C LEU A 254 -5.58 2.94 12.17
N VAL A 255 -5.96 3.34 10.95
CA VAL A 255 -5.14 3.16 9.75
C VAL A 255 -3.85 3.96 9.85
N GLU A 256 -3.92 5.23 10.27
CA GLU A 256 -2.75 6.11 10.43
C GLU A 256 -1.71 5.54 11.42
N VAL A 257 -2.16 4.97 12.54
CA VAL A 257 -1.25 4.48 13.59
C VAL A 257 -0.73 3.07 13.37
N ALA A 258 -1.35 2.25 12.49
CA ALA A 258 -0.95 0.86 12.34
C ALA A 258 -0.82 0.31 10.90
N HIS A 259 -1.40 0.94 9.89
CA HIS A 259 -1.33 0.43 8.50
C HIS A 259 -1.05 1.52 7.45
N HIS A 260 -0.47 2.64 7.85
CA HIS A 260 -0.13 3.72 6.94
C HIS A 260 1.11 3.37 6.09
N TRP A 261 1.05 3.65 4.79
CA TRP A 261 2.14 3.37 3.85
C TRP A 261 3.38 4.28 4.06
N ALA A 262 3.33 5.23 4.99
CA ALA A 262 4.45 6.12 5.32
C ALA A 262 5.28 5.66 6.54
N PHE A 263 5.08 4.46 7.07
CA PHE A 263 5.93 3.97 8.17
C PHE A 263 7.37 3.78 7.71
N LEU A 264 8.25 4.58 8.30
CA LEU A 264 9.69 4.52 8.14
C LEU A 264 10.32 4.23 9.50
N PRO A 265 11.47 3.54 9.56
CA PRO A 265 12.16 3.31 10.83
C PRO A 265 12.27 4.60 11.66
N PRO A 266 11.95 4.56 12.97
CA PRO A 266 11.72 3.36 13.79
C PRO A 266 10.28 2.80 13.76
N ASP A 267 9.34 3.43 13.05
CA ASP A 267 7.95 2.98 12.98
C ASP A 267 7.84 1.61 12.28
N ARG A 268 6.97 0.76 12.81
CA ARG A 268 6.78 -0.62 12.36
C ARG A 268 5.34 -0.85 11.92
N TYR A 269 5.17 -1.51 10.78
CA TYR A 269 3.86 -1.89 10.27
C TYR A 269 3.11 -2.74 11.31
N ALA A 270 1.82 -2.47 11.49
CA ALA A 270 0.92 -3.09 12.48
C ALA A 270 1.26 -2.85 13.95
N VAL A 271 2.45 -2.35 14.30
CA VAL A 271 2.86 -2.08 15.69
C VAL A 271 2.48 -0.65 16.06
N VAL A 272 1.70 -0.51 17.13
CA VAL A 272 1.29 0.80 17.63
C VAL A 272 2.42 1.40 18.46
N ASN A 273 2.82 2.63 18.13
CA ASN A 273 3.79 3.40 18.89
C ASN A 273 3.26 3.75 20.29
N ASP A 274 4.17 3.91 21.25
CA ASP A 274 3.80 4.17 22.66
C ASP A 274 2.90 5.39 22.84
N GLN A 275 3.11 6.44 22.03
CA GLN A 275 2.30 7.67 22.04
C GLN A 275 0.81 7.44 21.68
N ASP A 276 0.51 6.37 20.94
CA ASP A 276 -0.84 6.03 20.46
C ASP A 276 -1.45 4.85 21.24
N ALA A 277 -0.65 4.17 22.08
CA ALA A 277 -1.07 3.00 22.84
C ALA A 277 -2.26 3.29 23.78
N GLU A 278 -2.29 4.45 24.43
CA GLU A 278 -3.43 4.85 25.29
C GLU A 278 -4.72 5.06 24.50
N TRP A 279 -4.61 5.58 23.27
CA TRP A 279 -5.77 5.75 22.41
C TRP A 279 -6.31 4.39 21.95
N VAL A 280 -5.43 3.45 21.56
CA VAL A 280 -5.81 2.08 21.19
C VAL A 280 -6.43 1.33 22.36
N GLN A 281 -5.89 1.49 23.58
CA GLN A 281 -6.46 0.92 24.79
C GLN A 281 -7.90 1.41 25.01
N ARG A 282 -8.14 2.73 24.94
CA ARG A 282 -9.49 3.29 25.09
C ARG A 282 -10.46 2.79 24.02
N LEU A 283 -9.97 2.60 22.78
CA LEU A 283 -10.77 2.03 21.70
C LEU A 283 -11.14 0.57 22.00
N ALA A 284 -10.19 -0.23 22.49
CA ALA A 284 -10.44 -1.60 22.90
C ALA A 284 -11.45 -1.69 24.06
N ASP A 285 -11.32 -0.85 25.09
CA ASP A 285 -12.22 -0.83 26.24
C ASP A 285 -13.64 -0.44 25.83
N LYS A 286 -13.77 0.58 24.97
CA LYS A 286 -15.06 1.00 24.40
C LYS A 286 -15.74 -0.12 23.62
N ALA A 287 -14.97 -0.88 22.84
CA ALA A 287 -15.51 -2.01 22.08
C ALA A 287 -15.90 -3.18 22.98
N GLN A 288 -15.09 -3.51 24.00
CA GLN A 288 -15.44 -4.55 24.97
C GLN A 288 -16.72 -4.21 25.75
N ALA A 289 -16.90 -2.94 26.14
CA ALA A 289 -18.12 -2.48 26.79
C ALA A 289 -19.39 -2.68 25.92
N SER A 290 -19.26 -2.76 24.60
CA SER A 290 -20.39 -3.00 23.69
C SER A 290 -20.97 -4.42 23.74
N VAL A 291 -20.23 -5.38 24.31
CA VAL A 291 -20.66 -6.78 24.42
C VAL A 291 -21.58 -7.00 25.64
N GLY A 292 -21.65 -6.05 26.58
CA GLY A 292 -22.36 -6.18 27.86
C GLY A 292 -21.66 -7.12 28.85
N PRO A 293 -22.13 -7.21 30.11
CA PRO A 293 -21.55 -8.12 31.10
C PRO A 293 -21.71 -9.58 30.66
N ARG A 294 -20.65 -10.39 30.82
CA ARG A 294 -20.70 -11.84 30.56
C ARG A 294 -21.72 -12.48 31.52
N PRO A 295 -22.58 -13.41 31.06
CA PRO A 295 -23.58 -14.07 31.90
C PRO A 295 -23.03 -14.87 33.10
N ASP A 296 -21.72 -15.13 33.18
CA ASP A 296 -21.15 -16.04 34.18
C ASP A 296 -20.72 -15.39 35.50
N GLU A 297 -20.81 -14.05 35.65
CA GLU A 297 -20.45 -13.36 36.90
C GLU A 297 -21.64 -13.01 37.82
N THR A 298 -22.88 -13.20 37.37
CA THR A 298 -24.10 -12.96 38.18
C THR A 298 -24.77 -14.24 38.70
N GLY A 299 -24.25 -15.42 38.34
CA GLY A 299 -24.87 -16.71 38.66
C GLY A 299 -24.52 -17.34 40.02
N LEU A 300 -23.57 -16.79 40.79
CA LEU A 300 -23.10 -17.43 42.04
C LEU A 300 -23.46 -16.70 43.34
N GLN A 301 -24.17 -15.57 43.31
CA GLN A 301 -24.54 -14.85 44.55
C GLN A 301 -26.00 -15.00 44.98
N SER A 302 -26.84 -15.73 44.23
CA SER A 302 -28.29 -15.81 44.51
C SER A 302 -28.77 -17.13 45.12
N ALA A 303 -27.87 -18.05 45.48
CA ALA A 303 -28.24 -19.39 45.98
C ALA A 303 -27.88 -19.63 47.46
N ASN A 304 -27.67 -18.57 48.26
CA ASN A 304 -27.49 -18.66 49.70
C ASN A 304 -28.15 -17.46 50.41
N GLN A 305 -29.48 -17.37 50.35
CA GLN A 305 -30.31 -16.76 51.41
C GLN A 305 -31.62 -17.52 51.53
#